data_AF-V4NTV5-F1
#
_entry.id   AF-V4NTV5-F1
#
_cell.length_a   1.000
_cell.length_b   1.000
_cell.length_c   1.000
_cell.angle_alpha   90.00
_cell.angle_beta   90.00
_cell.angle_gamma   90.00
#
_symmetry.space_group_name_H-M   'P 1'
#
loop_
_entity.id
_entity.type
_entity.pdbx_description
1 polymer ?
#
loop_
_entity_poly.entity_id
_entity_poly.type
_entity_poly.pdbx_seq_one_letter_code
_entity_poly.pdbx_strand_id
1 'polypeptide(L)' 'VKRGSNKTQCDCGVYALKYIECHARGLDLSLMHDDNINTARMKIACDLFDAANDPVFIDRMSRYESISWETEEIDLDPDL' A
#
# COMPACT_ATOMS: atom_id res chain seq x y z
N VAL A 1 10.77 17.09 16.84
CA VAL A 1 9.48 16.73 16.19
C VAL A 1 9.78 16.18 14.81
N LYS A 2 9.70 14.85 14.61
CA LYS A 2 9.68 14.29 13.25
C LYS A 2 8.39 14.76 12.61
N ARG A 3 8.46 15.73 11.69
CA ARG A 3 7.32 16.11 10.87
C ARG A 3 7.06 14.93 9.94
N GLY A 4 5.94 14.24 10.12
CA GLY A 4 5.56 13.14 9.23
C GLY A 4 5.52 13.65 7.79
N SER A 5 5.95 12.82 6.84
CA SER A 5 6.00 13.22 5.43
C SER A 5 4.63 13.55 4.86
N ASN A 6 3.55 12.97 5.39
CA ASN A 6 2.16 13.23 5.03
C ASN A 6 1.56 14.34 5.91
N LYS A 7 1.70 15.62 5.52
CA LYS A 7 1.15 16.73 6.31
C LYS A 7 -0.35 16.91 6.15
N THR A 8 -0.94 16.41 5.06
CA THR A 8 -2.37 16.52 4.74
C THR A 8 -3.23 15.45 5.41
N GLN A 9 -2.60 14.40 5.98
CA GLN A 9 -3.22 13.22 6.63
C GLN A 9 -4.16 12.38 5.74
N CYS A 10 -4.34 12.72 4.46
CA CYS A 10 -5.26 12.01 3.56
C CYS A 10 -4.55 11.10 2.54
N ASP A 11 -3.22 11.06 2.55
CA ASP A 11 -2.43 10.36 1.53
C ASP A 11 -1.75 9.07 2.02
N CYS A 12 -2.19 8.51 3.16
CA CYS A 12 -1.55 7.33 3.76
C CYS A 12 -1.45 6.14 2.81
N GLY A 13 -2.48 5.88 1.99
CA GLY A 13 -2.44 4.81 0.98
C GLY A 13 -1.43 5.06 -0.14
N VAL A 14 -1.31 6.30 -0.60
CA VAL A 14 -0.32 6.71 -1.62
C VAL A 14 1.10 6.52 -1.08
N TYR A 15 1.35 6.95 0.15
CA TYR A 15 2.62 6.73 0.83
C TYR A 15 2.89 5.22 1.07
N ALA A 16 1.90 4.43 1.47
CA ALA A 16 2.10 2.99 1.67
C ALA A 16 2.47 2.28 0.37
N LEU A 17 1.73 2.52 -0.72
CA LEU A 17 1.99 1.90 -2.02
C LEU A 17 3.34 2.33 -2.59
N LYS A 18 3.68 3.62 -2.49
CA LYS A 18 4.96 4.11 -3.00
C LYS A 18 6.15 3.61 -2.18
N TYR A 19 5.98 3.40 -0.87
CA TYR A 19 6.98 2.76 -0.03
C TYR A 19 7.24 1.32 -0.49
N ILE A 20 6.19 0.52 -0.70
CA ILE A 20 6.30 -0.85 -1.22
C ILE A 20 7.01 -0.86 -2.58
N GLU A 21 6.61 0.03 -3.49
CA GLU A 21 7.23 0.15 -4.81
C GLU A 21 8.73 0.47 -4.72
N CYS A 22 9.11 1.46 -3.91
CA CYS A 22 10.50 1.84 -3.75
C CYS A 22 11.32 0.68 -3.18
N HIS A 23 10.80 -0.04 -2.18
CA HIS A 23 11.48 -1.22 -1.63
C HIS A 23 11.63 -2.35 -2.65
N ALA A 24 10.58 -2.66 -3.40
CA ALA A 24 10.61 -3.71 -4.43
C ALA A 24 11.60 -3.40 -5.56
N ARG A 25 11.81 -2.12 -5.86
CA ARG A 25 12.68 -1.65 -6.95
C ARG A 25 14.07 -1.16 -6.50
N GLY A 26 14.36 -1.15 -5.20
CA GLY A 26 15.60 -0.58 -4.65
C GLY A 26 15.73 0.93 -4.88
N LEU A 27 14.61 1.65 -4.96
CA LEU A 27 14.60 3.10 -5.13
C LEU A 27 14.67 3.82 -3.78
N ASP A 28 15.23 5.03 -3.79
CA ASP A 28 15.32 5.86 -2.59
C ASP A 28 13.95 6.40 -2.16
N LEU A 29 13.72 6.45 -0.84
CA LEU A 29 12.47 6.92 -0.24
C LEU A 29 12.36 8.46 -0.24
N SER A 30 13.44 9.18 -0.55
CA SER A 30 13.40 10.64 -0.74
C SER A 30 12.46 11.09 -1.87
N LEU A 31 12.07 10.16 -2.76
CA LEU A 31 11.09 10.36 -3.82
C LEU A 31 9.66 10.57 -3.30
N MET A 32 9.41 10.45 -1.99
CA MET A 32 8.09 10.56 -1.36
C MET A 32 7.98 11.85 -0.55
N HIS A 33 7.38 12.89 -1.14
CA HIS A 33 7.18 14.17 -0.45
C HIS A 33 5.84 14.79 -0.85
N ASP A 34 5.25 15.60 0.05
CA ASP A 34 3.96 16.25 -0.20
C ASP A 34 3.92 17.07 -1.50
N ASP A 35 5.06 17.62 -1.93
CA ASP A 35 5.14 18.40 -3.16
C ASP A 35 4.84 17.56 -4.42
N ASN A 36 5.12 16.26 -4.37
CA ASN A 36 4.91 15.35 -5.50
C ASN A 36 3.73 14.38 -5.29
N ILE A 37 3.02 14.49 -4.17
CA ILE A 37 1.99 13.52 -3.77
C ILE A 37 0.82 13.48 -4.75
N ASN A 38 0.44 14.62 -5.35
CA ASN A 38 -0.63 14.68 -6.33
C ASN A 38 -0.28 13.89 -7.60
N THR A 39 0.96 14.01 -8.07
CA THR A 39 1.46 13.24 -9.21
C THR A 39 1.58 11.76 -8.87
N ALA A 40 2.07 11.42 -7.68
CA ALA A 40 2.14 10.03 -7.21
C ALA A 40 0.74 9.40 -7.15
N ARG A 41 -0.23 10.12 -6.58
CA ARG A 41 -1.64 9.69 -6.48
C ARG A 41 -2.24 9.42 -7.86
N MET A 42 -2.04 10.33 -8.80
CA MET A 42 -2.55 10.16 -10.17
C MET A 42 -1.92 8.95 -10.87
N LYS A 43 -0.59 8.79 -10.78
CA LYS A 43 0.11 7.65 -11.39
C LYS A 43 -0.39 6.32 -10.82
N ILE A 44 -0.49 6.21 -9.50
CA ILE A 44 -1.02 5.01 -8.84
C ILE A 44 -2.46 4.74 -9.30
N ALA A 45 -3.31 5.76 -9.41
CA ALA A 45 -4.68 5.59 -9.87
C ALA A 45 -4.74 5.08 -11.32
N CYS A 46 -3.90 5.62 -12.21
CA CYS A 46 -3.78 5.14 -13.60
C CYS A 46 -3.27 3.70 -13.63
N ASP A 47 -2.18 3.38 -12.92
CA ASP A 47 -1.60 2.05 -12.89
C ASP A 47 -2.59 1.00 -12.34
N LEU A 48 -3.35 1.35 -11.30
CA LEU A 48 -4.41 0.49 -10.75
C LEU A 48 -5.58 0.33 -11.73
N PHE A 49 -5.99 1.39 -12.42
CA PHE A 49 -7.04 1.32 -13.42
C PHE A 49 -6.64 0.42 -14.58
N ASP A 50 -5.43 0.57 -15.10
CA ASP A 50 -4.91 -0.26 -16.18
C ASP A 50 -4.80 -1.73 -15.72
N ALA A 51 -4.27 -1.99 -14.53
CA ALA A 51 -4.17 -3.33 -13.97
C ALA A 51 -5.56 -3.97 -13.72
N ALA A 52 -6.56 -3.19 -13.29
CA ALA A 52 -7.92 -3.69 -13.09
C ALA A 52 -8.61 -4.09 -14.40
N ASN A 53 -8.16 -3.55 -15.54
CA ASN A 53 -8.67 -3.89 -16.87
C ASN A 53 -7.80 -4.93 -17.61
N ASP A 54 -6.69 -5.37 -17.04
CA ASP A 54 -5.83 -6.39 -17.63
C ASP A 54 -6.51 -7.78 -17.53
N PRO A 55 -6.68 -8.50 -18.66
CA PRO A 55 -7.33 -9.82 -18.66
C PRO A 55 -6.68 -10.86 -17.74
N VAL A 56 -5.35 -10.81 -17.56
CA VAL A 56 -4.61 -11.74 -16.68
C VAL A 56 -4.94 -11.46 -15.23
N PHE A 57 -4.99 -10.18 -14.83
CA PHE A 57 -5.36 -9.82 -13.46
C PHE A 57 -6.83 -10.09 -13.18
N ILE A 58 -7.73 -9.84 -14.14
CA ILE A 58 -9.15 -10.18 -14.03
C ILE A 58 -9.34 -11.68 -13.79
N ASP A 59 -8.71 -12.54 -14.60
CA ASP A 59 -8.79 -14.01 -14.48
C ASP A 59 -8.16 -14.53 -13.16
N ARG A 60 -7.13 -13.85 -12.63
CA ARG A 60 -6.58 -14.18 -11.31
C ARG A 60 -7.54 -13.77 -10.19
N MET A 61 -8.08 -12.56 -10.25
CA MET A 61 -8.99 -12.02 -9.23
C MET A 61 -10.33 -12.76 -9.21
N SER A 62 -10.81 -13.32 -10.34
CA SER A 62 -12.03 -14.14 -10.37
C SER A 62 -11.88 -15.46 -9.62
N ARG A 63 -10.64 -15.90 -9.34
CA ARG A 63 -10.32 -17.10 -8.55
C ARG A 63 -9.79 -16.76 -7.15
N TYR A 64 -9.84 -15.49 -6.75
CA TYR A 64 -9.40 -15.07 -5.44
C TYR A 64 -10.38 -15.56 -4.38
N GLU A 65 -9.87 -16.31 -3.40
CA GLU A 65 -10.60 -16.68 -2.19
C GLU A 65 -10.01 -15.90 -1.02
N SER A 66 -10.88 -15.28 -0.22
CA SER A 66 -10.44 -14.57 0.99
C SER A 66 -9.86 -15.57 1.98
N ILE A 67 -8.66 -15.30 2.48
CA ILE A 67 -8.10 -16.07 3.58
C ILE A 67 -8.91 -15.74 4.84
N SER A 68 -9.61 -16.74 5.39
CA SER A 68 -10.09 -16.69 6.77
C SER A 68 -8.92 -17.10 7.66
N TRP A 69 -8.35 -16.14 8.38
CA TRP A 69 -7.42 -16.48 9.46
C TRP A 69 -8.24 -17.15 10.56
N GLU A 70 -7.87 -18.39 10.93
CA GLU A 70 -8.32 -18.94 12.20
C GLU A 70 -7.69 -18.07 13.30
N THR A 71 -8.51 -17.32 14.01
CA THR A 71 -8.04 -16.54 15.15
C THR A 71 -7.62 -17.51 16.25
N GLU A 72 -6.34 -17.83 16.34
CA GLU A 72 -5.80 -18.41 17.57
C GLU A 72 -5.78 -17.32 18.63
N GLU A 73 -6.70 -17.39 19.60
CA GLU A 73 -6.61 -16.58 20.81
C GLU A 73 -5.41 -17.09 21.62
N ILE A 74 -4.29 -16.37 21.52
CA ILE A 74 -3.13 -16.61 22.38
C ILE A 74 -3.46 -15.94 23.71
N ASP A 75 -3.76 -16.77 24.72
CA ASP A 75 -3.90 -16.30 26.10
C ASP A 75 -2.52 -15.87 26.59
N LEU A 76 -2.27 -14.55 26.54
CA LEU A 76 -1.05 -13.96 27.06
C LEU A 76 -1.13 -14.05 28.59
N ASP A 77 -0.42 -15.01 29.17
CA ASP A 77 -0.30 -15.17 30.61
C ASP A 77 0.07 -13.80 31.23
N PRO A 78 -0.82 -13.19 32.04
CA PRO A 78 -0.60 -11.87 32.59
C PRO A 78 0.51 -11.84 33.67
N ASP A 79 1.02 -13.01 34.09
CA ASP A 79 1.99 -13.15 35.17
C ASP A 79 3.44 -13.48 34.72
N LEU A 80 3.78 -13.33 33.43
CA LEU A 80 5.16 -13.41 32.93
C LEU A 80 5.88 -12.04 32.88
#